data_AF-A0A7Y5MLW9-F1
#
_entry.id   AF-A0A7Y5MLW9-F1
#
_cell.length_a   1.000
_cell.length_b   1.000
_cell.length_c   1.000
_cell.angle_alpha   90.00
_cell.angle_beta   90.00
_cell.angle_gamma   90.00
#
_symmetry.space_group_name_H-M   'P 1'
#
loop_
_entity.id
_entity.type
_entity.pdbx_description
1 polymer ?
#
loop_
_entity_poly.entity_id
_entity_poly.type
_entity_poly.pdbx_seq_one_letter_code
_entity_poly.pdbx_strand_id
1 'polypeptide(L)'
;WFAAEFAAPDGGKGWTLIANIGESENDTYLFHPRGLLPNKTYRITFDSLDSSTVIPGFELMRDGIPVRLENLGSSELLLFEEAG
;
A
#
# COMPACT_ATOMS: atom_id res chain seq x y z
N TRP A 1 -6.45 -3.45 -12.74
CA TRP A 1 -5.78 -3.53 -11.43
C TRP A 1 -6.13 -4.83 -10.74
N PHE A 2 -5.14 -5.45 -10.11
CA PHE A 2 -5.31 -6.49 -9.10
C PHE A 2 -4.69 -5.97 -7.81
N ALA A 3 -5.40 -6.10 -6.69
CA ALA A 3 -4.88 -5.74 -5.37
C ALA A 3 -5.23 -6.83 -4.36
N ALA A 4 -4.23 -7.31 -3.65
CA ALA A 4 -4.37 -8.27 -2.56
C ALA A 4 -3.69 -7.73 -1.31
N GLU A 5 -4.42 -7.71 -0.20
CA GLU A 5 -3.97 -7.22 1.10
C GLU A 5 -3.99 -8.36 2.12
N PHE A 6 -2.97 -8.40 2.96
CA PHE A 6 -2.98 -9.19 4.18
C PHE A 6 -2.51 -8.31 5.34
N ALA A 7 -3.23 -8.36 6.45
CA ALA A 7 -2.85 -7.69 7.69
C ALA A 7 -2.89 -8.68 8.86
N ALA A 8 -1.98 -8.50 9.79
CA ALA A 8 -2.04 -9.21 11.07
C ALA A 8 -3.32 -8.81 11.83
N PRO A 9 -3.91 -9.71 12.63
CA PRO A 9 -5.16 -9.41 13.36
C PRO A 9 -5.08 -8.22 14.32
N ASP A 10 -3.88 -7.88 14.79
CA ASP A 10 -3.60 -6.71 15.64
C ASP A 10 -3.35 -5.41 14.85
N GLY A 11 -3.42 -5.49 13.52
CA GLY A 11 -3.11 -4.41 12.60
C GLY A 11 -1.69 -3.86 12.74
N GLY A 12 -0.75 -4.55 13.41
CA GLY A 12 0.61 -4.06 13.63
C GLY A 12 1.53 -4.22 12.42
N LYS A 13 1.16 -5.10 11.49
CA LYS A 13 1.90 -5.31 10.24
C LYS A 13 1.00 -5.85 9.14
N GLY A 14 1.44 -5.71 7.90
CA GLY A 14 0.75 -6.24 6.74
C GLY A 14 1.57 -6.10 5.48
N TRP A 15 1.03 -6.59 4.39
CA TRP A 15 1.56 -6.35 3.06
C TRP A 15 0.41 -6.19 2.06
N THR A 16 0.71 -5.55 0.95
CA THR A 16 -0.22 -5.46 -0.17
C THR A 16 0.53 -5.56 -1.50
N LEU A 17 0.06 -6.46 -2.37
CA LEU A 17 0.49 -6.55 -3.76
C LEU A 17 -0.50 -5.81 -4.63
N ILE A 18 -0.03 -4.83 -5.41
CA ILE A 18 -0.80 -4.14 -6.44
C ILE A 18 -0.16 -4.45 -7.77
N ALA A 19 -0.94 -4.94 -8.73
CA ALA A 19 -0.47 -5.27 -10.08
C ALA A 19 -1.34 -4.60 -11.14
N ASN A 20 -0.68 -4.04 -12.15
CA ASN A 20 -1.32 -3.57 -13.36
C ASN A 20 -1.51 -4.77 -14.31
N ILE A 21 -2.73 -5.31 -14.39
CA ILE A 21 -3.06 -6.53 -15.14
C ILE A 21 -3.90 -6.29 -16.40
N GLY A 22 -4.12 -5.04 -16.80
CA GLY A 22 -4.92 -4.72 -17.99
C GLY A 22 -4.67 -3.30 -18.46
N GLU A 23 -5.06 -3.00 -19.70
CA GLU A 23 -4.96 -1.65 -20.22
C GLU A 23 -5.85 -0.70 -19.41
N SER A 24 -5.27 0.42 -18.99
CA SER A 24 -5.89 1.43 -18.14
C SER A 24 -5.46 2.80 -18.67
N GLU A 25 -6.39 3.75 -18.75
CA GLU A 25 -6.05 5.15 -19.09
C GLU A 25 -5.29 5.86 -17.96
N ASN A 26 -5.29 5.29 -16.75
CA ASN A 26 -4.60 5.81 -15.58
C ASN A 26 -3.51 4.83 -15.15
N ASP A 27 -2.27 5.31 -15.00
CA ASP A 27 -1.14 4.54 -14.51
C ASP A 27 -1.07 4.48 -12.98
N THR A 28 -1.99 5.15 -12.28
CA THR A 28 -1.98 5.29 -10.82
C THR A 28 -3.19 4.60 -10.20
N TYR A 29 -2.92 3.69 -9.27
CA TYR A 29 -3.91 3.05 -8.41
C TYR A 29 -3.88 3.70 -7.02
N LEU A 30 -5.03 4.18 -6.54
CA LEU A 30 -5.15 4.71 -5.18
C LEU A 30 -5.53 3.58 -4.22
N PHE A 31 -4.57 3.14 -3.40
CA PHE A 31 -4.77 2.07 -2.44
C PHE A 31 -5.21 2.59 -1.08
N HIS A 32 -6.38 2.15 -0.61
CA HIS A 32 -6.83 2.37 0.77
C HIS A 32 -6.69 1.07 1.58
N PRO A 33 -5.74 0.97 2.52
CA PRO A 33 -5.59 -0.21 3.36
C PRO A 33 -6.82 -0.41 4.24
N ARG A 34 -7.26 -1.66 4.39
CA ARG A 34 -8.44 -2.04 5.20
C ARG A 34 -8.08 -2.83 6.45
N GLY A 35 -6.92 -3.46 6.47
CA GLY A 35 -6.48 -4.30 7.60
C GLY A 35 -5.64 -3.58 8.65
N LEU A 36 -5.28 -2.32 8.41
CA LEU A 36 -4.54 -1.47 9.36
C LEU A 36 -5.49 -0.75 10.34
N LEU A 37 -4.95 -0.09 11.35
CA LEU A 37 -5.72 0.61 12.38
C LEU A 37 -5.45 2.13 12.36
N PRO A 38 -6.48 2.98 12.55
CA PRO A 38 -6.33 4.43 12.42
C PRO A 38 -5.50 5.07 13.54
N ASN A 39 -5.41 4.39 14.69
CA ASN A 39 -4.73 4.87 15.89
C ASN A 39 -3.24 4.45 15.96
N LYS A 40 -2.69 3.86 14.89
CA LYS A 40 -1.28 3.47 14.78
C LYS A 40 -0.56 4.36 13.79
N THR A 41 0.76 4.35 13.82
CA THR A 41 1.63 4.96 12.80
C THR A 41 2.37 3.86 12.09
N TYR A 42 2.53 3.95 10.77
CA TYR A 42 3.13 2.88 9.98
C TYR A 42 4.36 3.38 9.22
N ARG A 43 5.44 2.61 9.29
CA ARG A 43 6.46 2.59 8.25
C ARG A 43 5.90 1.81 7.07
N ILE A 44 5.93 2.44 5.90
CA ILE A 44 5.50 1.85 4.63
C ILE A 44 6.74 1.74 3.77
N THR A 45 7.08 0.53 3.35
CA THR A 45 8.18 0.27 2.42
C THR A 45 7.62 -0.08 1.05
N PHE A 46 8.13 0.57 0.01
CA PHE A 46 7.87 0.29 -1.39
C PHE A 46 9.01 -0.60 -1.89
N ASP A 47 8.73 -1.87 -2.15
CA ASP A 47 9.73 -2.86 -2.51
C ASP A 47 10.43 -2.51 -3.83
N SER A 48 9.68 -2.10 -4.86
CA SER A 48 10.27 -1.82 -6.17
C SER A 48 11.15 -0.55 -6.19
N LEU A 49 10.89 0.39 -5.27
CA LEU A 49 11.59 1.66 -5.16
C LEU A 49 12.69 1.66 -4.09
N ASP A 50 12.81 0.60 -3.30
CA ASP A 50 13.69 0.50 -2.12
C ASP A 50 13.62 1.76 -1.24
N SER A 51 12.39 2.21 -0.97
CA SER A 51 12.13 3.45 -0.23
C SER A 51 11.07 3.23 0.84
N SER A 52 11.13 4.03 1.90
CA SER A 52 10.12 3.99 2.95
C SER A 52 9.69 5.38 3.42
N THR A 53 8.48 5.44 3.94
CA THR A 53 7.90 6.63 4.56
C THR A 53 7.15 6.25 5.83
N VAL A 54 6.90 7.21 6.71
CA VAL A 54 6.16 7.00 7.96
C VAL A 54 4.88 7.82 7.91
N ILE A 55 3.72 7.17 8.03
CA ILE A 55 2.41 7.82 7.89
C ILE A 55 1.45 7.38 9.01
N PRO A 56 0.72 8.30 9.66
CA PRO A 56 -0.36 7.97 10.58
C PRO A 56 -1.46 7.14 9.91
N GLY A 57 -1.93 6.09 10.58
CA GLY A 57 -2.95 5.17 10.07
C GLY A 57 -4.25 5.86 9.68
N PHE A 58 -4.68 6.87 10.44
CA PHE A 58 -5.84 7.70 10.09
C PHE A 58 -5.66 8.41 8.74
N GLU A 59 -4.45 8.92 8.44
CA GLU A 59 -4.16 9.56 7.16
C GLU A 59 -4.17 8.53 6.02
N LEU A 60 -3.62 7.32 6.25
CA LEU A 60 -3.67 6.24 5.26
C LEU A 60 -5.09 5.83 4.88
N MET A 61 -6.00 5.76 5.86
CA MET A 61 -7.39 5.43 5.61
C MET A 61 -8.12 6.54 4.87
N ARG A 62 -7.85 7.80 5.23
CA ARG A 62 -8.50 8.99 4.64
C ARG A 62 -8.01 9.25 3.22
N ASP A 63 -6.69 9.27 3.02
CA ASP A 63 -6.07 9.79 1.80
C ASP A 63 -5.61 8.67 0.85
N GLY A 64 -5.36 7.47 1.37
CA GLY A 64 -4.83 6.35 0.60
C GLY A 64 -3.35 6.54 0.22
N ILE A 65 -2.83 5.57 -0.52
CA ILE A 65 -1.47 5.56 -1.05
C ILE A 65 -1.56 5.51 -2.58
N PRO A 66 -1.11 6.55 -3.29
CA PRO A 66 -1.02 6.51 -4.74
C PRO A 66 0.15 5.60 -5.14
N VAL A 67 -0.14 4.59 -5.97
CA VAL A 67 0.85 3.65 -6.51
C VAL A 67 0.85 3.77 -8.03
N ARG A 68 1.95 4.26 -8.60
CA ARG A 68 2.10 4.48 -10.04
C ARG A 68 2.82 3.30 -10.69
N LEU A 69 2.17 2.67 -11.65
CA LEU A 69 2.59 1.48 -12.39
C LEU A 69 2.32 1.68 -13.89
N GLU A 70 3.30 2.26 -14.60
CA GLU A 70 3.17 2.69 -16.00
C GLU A 70 3.06 1.52 -16.99
N ASN A 71 3.69 0.39 -16.67
CA ASN A 71 3.78 -0.74 -17.60
C ASN A 71 2.73 -1.81 -17.30
N LEU A 72 2.09 -2.33 -18.34
CA LEU A 72 1.27 -3.54 -18.22
C LEU A 72 2.11 -4.70 -17.68
N GLY A 73 1.60 -5.40 -16.67
CA GLY A 73 2.29 -6.49 -15.99
C GLY A 73 3.22 -6.05 -14.86
N SER A 74 3.41 -4.75 -14.63
CA SER A 74 4.18 -4.25 -13.48
C SER A 74 3.41 -4.38 -12.16
N SER A 75 4.15 -4.44 -11.05
CA SER A 75 3.59 -4.57 -9.71
C SER A 75 4.43 -3.84 -8.67
N GLU A 76 3.79 -3.48 -7.57
CA GLU A 76 4.42 -2.96 -6.36
C GLU A 76 4.00 -3.79 -5.16
N LEU A 77 4.95 -4.08 -4.27
CA LEU A 77 4.70 -4.68 -2.98
C LEU A 77 4.90 -3.62 -1.91
N LEU A 78 3.82 -3.26 -1.23
CA LEU A 78 3.87 -2.40 -0.05
C LEU A 78 3.99 -3.27 1.19
N LEU A 79 4.99 -2.99 2.03
CA LEU A 79 5.13 -3.58 3.36
C LEU A 79 4.75 -2.55 4.42
N PHE A 80 3.95 -2.97 5.40
CA PHE A 80 3.48 -2.14 6.50
C PHE A 80 3.98 -2.69 7.81
N GLU A 81 4.61 -1.84 8.61
CA GLU A 81 5.08 -2.16 9.95
C GLU A 81 4.76 -0.99 10.89
N GLU A 82 4.23 -1.29 12.07
CA GLU A 82 4.00 -0.28 13.11
C GLU A 82 5.31 0.43 13.46
N ALA A 83 5.33 1.74 13.26
CA ALA A 83 6.39 2.62 13.74
C ALA A 83 6.05 2.94 15.19
N GLY A 84 6.79 2.32 16.13
CA GLY A 84 6.49 2.32 17.57
C GLY A 84 6.48 3.67 18.26
#